data_AF-R6C301-F1
#
_entry.id   AF-R6C301-F1
#
_cell.length_a   1.000
_cell.length_b   1.000
_cell.length_c   1.000
_cell.angle_alpha   90.00
_cell.angle_beta   90.00
_cell.angle_gamma   90.00
#
_symmetry.space_group_name_H-M   'P 1'
#
loop_
_entity.id
_entity.type
_entity.pdbx_description
1 polymer ?
#
loop_
_entity_poly.entity_id
_entity_poly.type
_entity_poly.pdbx_seq_one_letter_code
_entity_poly.pdbx_strand_id
1 'polypeptide(L)' 'MNINPIQMLKNMANPQQFMQSMMSNNQIMSNPMAKNALDMAQKGNMQGIEQMARNICKERGLNPDDVMSQIKNQFHL' A
#
# COMPACT_ATOMS: atom_id res chain seq x y z
N MET A 1 -11.54 20.28 0.06
CA MET A 1 -10.53 19.95 1.10
C MET A 1 -9.16 20.26 0.51
N ASN A 2 -8.49 21.30 1.03
CA ASN A 2 -7.19 21.74 0.54
C ASN A 2 -6.12 20.91 1.24
N ILE A 3 -5.78 19.73 0.70
CA ILE A 3 -4.78 18.83 1.29
C ILE A 3 -3.42 19.45 1.01
N ASN A 4 -2.75 19.89 2.07
CA ASN A 4 -1.46 20.56 1.97
C ASN A 4 -0.38 19.50 1.66
N PRO A 5 0.41 19.62 0.57
CA PRO A 5 1.38 18.61 0.16
C PRO A 5 2.44 18.27 1.23
N ILE A 6 2.76 19.22 2.12
CA ILE A 6 3.63 18.99 3.28
C ILE A 6 2.97 18.08 4.34
N GLN A 7 1.64 18.16 4.52
CA GLN A 7 0.91 17.24 5.40
C GLN A 7 0.85 15.84 4.80
N MET A 8 0.76 15.72 3.47
CA MET A 8 0.81 14.41 2.81
C MET A 8 2.17 13.72 3.00
N LEU A 9 3.28 14.46 2.87
CA LEU A 9 4.63 13.96 3.15
C LEU A 9 4.81 13.57 4.63
N LYS A 10 4.29 14.36 5.57
CA LYS A 10 4.32 14.03 7.00
C LYS A 10 3.47 12.82 7.37
N ASN A 11 2.33 12.64 6.72
CA ASN A 11 1.45 11.50 6.98
C ASN A 11 1.99 10.19 6.39
N MET A 12 2.85 10.24 5.36
CA MET A 12 3.59 9.07 4.87
C MET A 12 4.73 8.64 5.81
N ALA A 13 5.37 9.60 6.49
CA ALA A 13 6.37 9.28 7.53
C ALA A 13 5.76 8.57 8.75
N ASN A 14 4.43 8.62 8.89
CA ASN A 14 3.71 8.02 10.01
C ASN A 14 2.76 6.92 9.49
N PRO A 15 3.25 5.68 9.28
CA PRO A 15 2.48 4.60 8.67
C PRO A 15 1.14 4.32 9.37
N GLN A 16 1.03 4.62 10.67
CA GLN A 16 -0.23 4.53 11.41
C GLN A 16 -1.30 5.53 10.93
N GLN A 17 -0.93 6.78 10.62
CA GLN A 17 -1.86 7.77 10.07
C GLN A 17 -2.21 7.49 8.60
N PHE A 18 -1.24 6.99 7.82
CA PHE A 18 -1.52 6.51 6.47
C PHE A 18 -2.55 5.37 6.49
N MET A 19 -2.36 4.39 7.38
CA MET A 19 -3.30 3.29 7.59
C MET A 19 -4.69 3.80 8.00
N GLN A 20 -4.76 4.73 8.97
CA GLN A 20 -6.02 5.35 9.39
C GLN A 20 -6.70 6.12 8.25
N SER A 21 -5.93 6.81 7.42
CA SER A 21 -6.46 7.55 6.26
C SER A 21 -7.01 6.60 5.20
N MET A 22 -6.36 5.46 4.97
CA MET A 22 -6.88 4.41 4.09
C MET A 22 -8.15 3.76 4.65
N MET A 23 -8.16 3.43 5.94
CA MET A 23 -9.33 2.85 6.60
C MET A 23 -10.52 3.82 6.68
N SER A 24 -10.24 5.11 6.86
CA SER A 24 -11.27 6.15 6.85
C SER A 24 -11.79 6.43 5.42
N ASN A 25 -11.06 6.02 4.39
CA ASN A 25 -11.47 6.18 3.01
C ASN A 25 -12.29 4.98 2.53
N ASN A 26 -13.62 5.12 2.60
CA ASN A 26 -14.58 4.07 2.20
C ASN A 26 -14.38 3.53 0.78
N GLN A 27 -13.80 4.31 -0.15
CA GLN A 27 -13.53 3.84 -1.51
C GLN A 27 -12.36 2.85 -1.55
N ILE A 28 -11.34 3.05 -0.70
CA ILE A 28 -10.21 2.15 -0.55
C ILE A 28 -10.64 0.91 0.24
N MET A 29 -11.37 1.09 1.35
CA MET A 29 -11.92 -0.05 2.12
C MET A 29 -12.94 -0.88 1.35
N SER A 30 -13.66 -0.30 0.39
CA SER A 30 -14.56 -1.03 -0.50
C SER A 30 -13.79 -1.83 -1.56
N ASN A 31 -12.49 -1.60 -1.74
CA ASN A 31 -11.67 -2.40 -2.62
C ASN A 31 -11.28 -3.72 -1.90
N PRO A 32 -11.73 -4.89 -2.37
CA PRO A 32 -11.45 -6.16 -1.72
C PRO A 32 -9.95 -6.45 -1.65
N MET A 33 -9.15 -5.96 -2.60
CA MET A 33 -7.69 -6.13 -2.55
C MET A 33 -7.06 -5.34 -1.41
N ALA A 34 -7.46 -4.07 -1.24
CA ALA A 34 -6.94 -3.24 -0.16
C ALA A 34 -7.35 -3.81 1.21
N LYS A 35 -8.61 -4.25 1.35
CA LYS A 35 -9.09 -4.89 2.58
C LYS A 35 -8.30 -6.16 2.93
N ASN A 36 -8.03 -7.02 1.95
CA ASN A 36 -7.25 -8.23 2.15
C ASN A 36 -5.79 -7.93 2.50
N ALA A 37 -5.17 -6.94 1.86
CA ALA A 37 -3.81 -6.51 2.17
C ALA A 37 -3.70 -5.94 3.59
N LEU A 38 -4.68 -5.13 4.02
CA LEU A 38 -4.77 -4.58 5.37
C LEU A 38 -4.95 -5.68 6.43
N ASP A 39 -5.85 -6.64 6.19
CA ASP A 39 -6.08 -7.76 7.09
C ASP A 39 -4.83 -8.66 7.22
N MET A 40 -4.13 -8.93 6.11
CA MET A 40 -2.87 -9.67 6.13
C MET A 40 -1.77 -8.89 6.86
N ALA A 41 -1.68 -7.58 6.68
CA ALA A 41 -0.72 -6.73 7.39
C ALA A 41 -0.98 -6.68 8.89
N GLN A 42 -2.25 -6.56 9.30
CA GLN A 42 -2.65 -6.63 10.71
C GLN A 42 -2.31 -7.97 11.35
N LYS A 43 -2.43 -9.07 10.59
CA LYS A 43 -2.06 -10.42 11.05
C LYS A 43 -0.55 -10.68 11.01
N GLY A 44 0.27 -9.74 10.55
CA GLY A 44 1.71 -9.92 10.38
C GLY A 44 2.07 -10.89 9.25
N ASN A 45 1.13 -11.22 8.36
CA ASN A 45 1.34 -12.14 7.26
C ASN A 45 2.03 -11.45 6.07
N MET A 46 3.29 -11.11 6.26
CA MET A 46 4.12 -10.44 5.25
C MET A 46 4.26 -11.27 3.97
N GLN A 47 4.32 -12.60 4.08
CA GLN A 47 4.41 -13.50 2.92
C GLN A 47 3.15 -13.46 2.06
N GLY A 48 1.96 -13.43 2.67
CA GLY A 48 0.68 -13.31 1.97
C GLY A 48 0.57 -11.99 1.20
N ILE A 49 1.08 -10.90 1.76
CA ILE A 49 1.11 -9.59 1.10
C ILE A 49 2.07 -9.62 -0.10
N GLU A 50 3.26 -10.21 0.05
CA GLU A 50 4.20 -10.33 -1.07
C GLU A 50 3.59 -11.16 -2.22
N GLN A 51 2.97 -12.30 -1.89
CA GLN A 51 2.34 -13.14 -2.89
C GLN A 51 1.17 -12.43 -3.58
N MET A 52 0.38 -11.68 -2.82
CA MET A 52 -0.68 -10.84 -3.37
C MET A 52 -0.11 -9.76 -4.30
N ALA A 53 0.95 -9.06 -3.90
CA ALA A 53 1.61 -8.07 -4.73
C ALA A 53 2.16 -8.67 -6.03
N ARG A 54 2.82 -9.84 -5.96
CA ARG A 54 3.30 -10.58 -7.14
C ARG A 54 2.15 -10.99 -8.05
N ASN A 55 1.05 -11.49 -7.49
CA ASN A 55 -0.13 -11.87 -8.26
C ASN A 55 -0.76 -10.66 -8.97
N ILE A 56 -0.92 -9.53 -8.26
CA ILE A 56 -1.44 -8.30 -8.84
C ILE A 56 -0.53 -7.81 -9.98
N CYS A 57 0.80 -7.83 -9.79
CA CYS A 57 1.74 -7.46 -10.84
C CYS A 57 1.54 -8.34 -12.07
N LYS A 58 1.49 -9.66 -11.88
CA LYS A 58 1.27 -10.63 -12.96
C LYS A 58 -0.06 -10.44 -13.68
N GLU A 59 -1.16 -10.23 -12.95
CA GLU A 59 -2.49 -9.97 -13.52
C GLU A 59 -2.55 -8.65 -14.30
N ARG A 60 -1.78 -7.65 -13.88
CA ARG A 60 -1.69 -6.34 -14.54
C ARG A 60 -0.69 -6.32 -15.71
N GLY A 61 0.00 -7.43 -15.98
CA GLY A 61 1.10 -7.49 -16.95
C GLY A 61 2.36 -6.71 -16.51
N LEU A 62 2.47 -6.39 -15.23
CA LEU A 62 3.62 -5.74 -14.63
C LEU A 62 4.61 -6.78 -14.12
N ASN A 63 5.90 -6.52 -14.29
CA ASN A 63 6.95 -7.37 -13.72
C ASN A 63 7.11 -7.03 -12.22
N PRO A 64 6.90 -8.00 -11.31
CA PRO A 64 7.02 -7.75 -9.87
C PRO A 64 8.40 -7.24 -9.45
N ASP A 65 9.46 -7.69 -10.13
CA ASP A 65 10.83 -7.28 -9.81
C ASP A 65 11.07 -5.80 -10.17
N ASP A 66 10.50 -5.33 -11.29
CA ASP A 66 10.58 -3.93 -11.70
C ASP A 66 9.77 -3.03 -10.76
N VAL A 67 8.58 -3.48 -10.33
CA VAL A 67 7.76 -2.76 -9.35
C VAL A 67 8.47 -2.68 -8.00
N MET A 68 9.07 -3.78 -7.54
CA MET A 68 9.84 -3.81 -6.29
C MET A 68 11.05 -2.87 -6.35
N SER A 69 11.76 -2.84 -7.49
CA SER A 69 12.88 -1.93 -7.73
C SER A 69 12.42 -0.46 -7.71
N GLN A 70 11.29 -0.15 -8.35
CA GLN A 70 10.70 1.19 -8.31
C GLN A 70 10.28 1.58 -6.90
N ILE A 71 9.68 0.68 -6.12
CA ILE A 71 9.33 0.94 -4.73
C ILE A 71 10.59 1.21 -3.90
N LYS A 72 11.63 0.37 -4.00
CA LYS A 72 12.91 0.61 -3.30
C LYS A 72 13.50 1.98 -3.64
N ASN A 73 13.54 2.32 -4.92
CA ASN A 73 14.02 3.63 -5.39
C ASN A 73 13.16 4.80 -4.91
N GLN A 74 11.83 4.66 -4.87
CA GLN A 74 10.91 5.71 -4.44
C GLN A 74 10.88 5.91 -2.92
N PHE A 75 11.06 4.82 -2.16
CA PHE A 75 11.07 4.86 -0.69
C PHE A 75 12.48 4.97 -0.11
N HIS A 76 13.51 5.07 -0.95
CA HIS A 76 14.93 5.05 -0.57
C HIS A 76 15.25 3.93 0.44
N LEU A 77 14.71 2.74 0.19
CA LEU A 77 15.01 1.51 0.94
C LEU A 77 16.25 0.82 0.36
#